data_AF-A0A401G737-F1
#
_entry.id   AF-A0A401G737-F1
#
_cell.length_a   1.000
_cell.length_b   1.000
_cell.length_c   1.000
_cell.angle_alpha   90.00
_cell.angle_beta   90.00
_cell.angle_gamma   90.00
#
_symmetry.space_group_name_H-M   'P 1'
#
loop_
_entity.id
_entity.type
_entity.pdbx_description
1 polymer ?
#
loop_
_entity_poly.entity_id
_entity_poly.type
_entity_poly.pdbx_seq_one_letter_code
_entity_poly.pdbx_strand_id
1 'polypeptide(L)'
;MYANYHNRSRRNARGAGWHKRGYRDNGCMWINVRRGSYYGHIRGQDVNDSSTISEFWNDVVRGVMMEDGFPIPADWSVGLYSNKRLIELSEARIDTIFDGGENVIVKFYDENDDERVYDFGTSTWEYHVPGKRY
;
A
#
# COMPACT_ATOMS: atom_id res chain seq x y z
N MET A 1 -26.55 -9.27 -14.70
CA MET A 1 -25.68 -8.61 -13.71
C MET A 1 -25.24 -7.28 -14.30
N TYR A 2 -25.63 -6.16 -13.69
CA TYR A 2 -25.27 -4.83 -14.19
C TYR A 2 -23.84 -4.49 -13.78
N ALA A 3 -22.96 -4.28 -14.77
CA ALA A 3 -21.67 -3.66 -14.54
C ALA A 3 -21.92 -2.21 -14.12
N ASN A 4 -21.75 -1.92 -12.83
CA ASN A 4 -21.74 -0.55 -12.32
C ASN A 4 -20.51 0.15 -12.90
N TYR A 5 -20.64 0.79 -14.06
CA TYR A 5 -19.67 1.75 -14.54
C TYR A 5 -19.67 2.93 -13.56
N HIS A 6 -18.74 2.92 -12.60
CA HIS A 6 -18.43 4.12 -11.83
C HIS A 6 -18.10 5.23 -12.83
N ASN A 7 -18.88 6.32 -12.77
CA ASN A 7 -18.72 7.49 -13.61
C ASN A 7 -17.37 8.12 -13.25
N ARG A 8 -16.31 7.72 -13.97
CA ARG A 8 -14.94 8.15 -13.70
C ARG A 8 -14.87 9.66 -13.90
N SER A 9 -14.58 10.39 -12.83
CA SER A 9 -14.40 11.84 -12.88
C SER A 9 -13.31 12.18 -13.91
N ARG A 10 -13.66 12.90 -14.99
CA ARG A 10 -12.71 13.45 -15.98
C ARG A 10 -12.02 14.74 -15.51
N ARG A 11 -12.14 15.08 -14.23
CA ARG A 11 -11.59 16.32 -13.66
C ARG A 11 -10.08 16.17 -13.48
N ASN A 12 -9.31 16.62 -14.48
CA ASN A 12 -7.84 16.57 -14.49
C ASN A 12 -7.20 17.77 -13.75
N ALA A 13 -7.81 18.23 -12.65
CA ALA A 13 -7.29 19.34 -11.86
C ALA A 13 -7.24 18.94 -10.38
N ARG A 14 -6.04 18.77 -9.83
CA ARG A 14 -5.79 18.41 -8.43
C ARG A 14 -6.26 19.55 -7.50
N GLY A 15 -7.55 19.59 -7.19
CA GLY A 15 -8.12 20.43 -6.14
C GLY A 15 -7.97 19.78 -4.77
N ALA A 16 -8.36 20.46 -3.69
CA ALA A 16 -8.23 20.02 -2.28
C ALA A 16 -8.89 18.66 -1.91
N GLY A 17 -9.51 17.95 -2.85
CA GLY A 17 -10.12 16.63 -2.65
C GLY A 17 -9.49 15.51 -3.46
N TRP A 18 -8.31 15.71 -4.05
CA TRP A 18 -7.69 14.76 -4.98
C TRP A 18 -7.30 13.41 -4.33
N HIS A 19 -7.03 13.40 -3.02
CA HIS A 19 -6.74 12.21 -2.23
C HIS A 19 -8.01 11.50 -1.70
N LYS A 20 -9.21 11.96 -2.09
CA LYS A 20 -10.49 11.39 -1.64
C LYS A 20 -10.93 10.25 -2.53
N ARG A 21 -11.77 9.39 -1.96
CA ARG A 21 -12.43 8.30 -2.66
C ARG A 21 -13.19 8.74 -3.90
N GLY A 22 -13.08 7.94 -4.95
CA GLY A 22 -13.70 8.13 -6.26
C GLY A 22 -13.00 9.16 -7.14
N TYR A 23 -12.00 9.88 -6.62
CA TYR A 23 -11.25 10.84 -7.43
C TYR A 23 -10.26 10.12 -8.36
N ARG A 24 -10.15 10.63 -9.59
CA ARG A 24 -9.16 10.16 -10.58
C ARG A 24 -8.45 11.36 -11.18
N ASP A 25 -7.15 11.22 -11.38
CA ASP A 25 -6.31 12.16 -12.13
C ASP A 25 -5.66 11.40 -13.29
N ASN A 26 -6.08 11.67 -14.53
CA ASN A 26 -5.59 10.98 -15.73
C ASN A 26 -5.62 9.43 -15.63
N GLY A 27 -6.66 8.87 -15.01
CA GLY A 27 -6.79 7.42 -14.82
C GLY A 27 -6.06 6.87 -13.58
N CYS A 28 -5.35 7.70 -12.83
CA CYS A 28 -4.76 7.31 -11.56
C CYS A 28 -5.70 7.61 -10.38
N MET A 29 -5.71 6.72 -9.40
CA MET A 29 -6.31 6.94 -8.08
C MET A 29 -5.22 7.15 -7.03
N TRP A 30 -5.57 7.84 -5.95
CA TRP A 30 -4.66 8.01 -4.82
C TRP A 30 -4.79 6.84 -3.85
N ILE A 31 -3.69 6.22 -3.44
CA ILE A 31 -3.67 5.20 -2.38
C ILE A 31 -2.65 5.59 -1.32
N ASN A 32 -3.04 5.51 -0.05
CA ASN A 32 -2.14 5.74 1.07
C ASN A 32 -1.49 4.41 1.47
N VAL A 33 -0.19 4.29 1.24
CA VAL A 33 0.64 3.14 1.62
C VAL A 33 1.30 3.44 2.96
N ARG A 34 1.05 2.57 3.95
CA ARG A 34 1.64 2.60 5.28
C ARG A 34 2.59 1.43 5.43
N ARG A 35 3.75 1.64 6.06
CA ARG A 35 4.63 0.52 6.48
C ARG A 35 4.27 0.04 7.90
N GLY A 36 4.25 -1.27 8.11
CA GLY A 36 4.03 -1.90 9.41
C GLY A 36 2.69 -1.56 10.08
N SER A 37 2.38 -2.27 11.17
CA SER A 37 1.09 -2.11 11.85
C SER A 37 0.92 -0.82 12.66
N TYR A 38 1.98 -0.28 13.28
CA TYR A 38 1.83 0.69 14.38
C TYR A 38 2.50 2.05 14.20
N TYR A 39 3.65 2.16 13.54
CA TYR A 39 4.41 3.43 13.48
C TYR A 39 5.01 3.79 12.12
N GLY A 40 4.78 3.00 11.06
CA GLY A 40 5.37 3.38 9.78
C GLY A 40 4.68 4.59 9.17
N HIS A 41 5.52 5.36 8.49
CA HIS A 41 5.13 6.52 7.71
C HIS A 41 4.06 6.12 6.70
N ILE A 42 3.05 7.00 6.57
CA ILE A 42 2.03 6.89 5.54
C ILE A 42 2.47 7.77 4.38
N ARG A 43 2.65 7.16 3.23
CA ARG A 43 2.94 7.84 1.97
C ARG A 43 1.77 7.62 1.04
N GLY A 44 1.34 8.67 0.35
CA GLY A 44 0.40 8.47 -0.73
C GLY A 44 1.09 8.28 -2.08
N GLN A 45 0.49 7.45 -2.91
CA GLN A 45 0.97 7.02 -4.20
C GLN A 45 -0.14 7.17 -5.23
N ASP A 46 0.20 7.70 -6.40
CA ASP A 46 -0.66 7.68 -7.57
C ASP A 46 -0.60 6.27 -8.19
N VAL A 47 -1.75 5.61 -8.30
CA VAL A 47 -1.88 4.23 -8.77
C VAL A 47 -2.79 4.21 -9.98
N ASN A 48 -2.33 3.64 -11.09
CA ASN A 48 -3.15 3.54 -12.29
C ASN A 48 -4.37 2.62 -12.04
N ASP A 49 -5.58 3.11 -12.31
CA ASP A 49 -6.83 2.37 -12.13
C ASP A 49 -6.98 1.18 -13.06
N SER A 50 -6.20 1.13 -14.13
CA SER A 50 -6.18 0.01 -15.07
C SER A 50 -5.20 -1.08 -14.69
N SER A 51 -4.31 -0.84 -13.72
CA SER A 51 -3.32 -1.83 -13.30
C SER A 51 -3.94 -3.02 -12.62
N THR A 52 -3.27 -4.16 -12.70
CA THR A 52 -3.67 -5.37 -11.96
C THR A 52 -3.28 -5.25 -10.49
N ILE A 53 -3.90 -6.08 -9.64
CA ILE A 53 -3.52 -6.17 -8.23
C ILE A 53 -2.07 -6.63 -8.10
N SER A 54 -1.61 -7.55 -8.96
CA SER A 54 -0.22 -8.00 -9.03
C SER A 54 0.75 -6.85 -9.35
N GLU A 55 0.43 -6.02 -10.35
CA GLU A 55 1.25 -4.86 -10.72
C GLU A 55 1.34 -3.85 -9.58
N PHE A 56 0.20 -3.49 -8.98
CA PHE A 56 0.17 -2.61 -7.83
C PHE A 56 0.97 -3.15 -6.64
N TRP A 57 0.84 -4.45 -6.35
CA TRP A 57 1.58 -5.08 -5.27
C TRP A 57 3.09 -4.96 -5.52
N ASN A 58 3.54 -5.28 -6.73
CA ASN A 58 4.95 -5.18 -7.11
C ASN A 58 5.46 -3.73 -7.03
N ASP A 59 4.68 -2.76 -7.50
CA ASP A 59 5.05 -1.35 -7.45
C ASP A 59 5.17 -0.83 -6.01
N VAL A 60 4.22 -1.19 -5.14
CA VAL A 60 4.26 -0.81 -3.73
C VAL A 60 5.45 -1.45 -3.04
N VAL A 61 5.64 -2.76 -3.19
CA VAL A 61 6.75 -3.47 -2.57
C VAL A 61 8.08 -2.90 -3.07
N ARG A 62 8.26 -2.76 -4.38
CA ARG A 62 9.46 -2.17 -4.97
C ARG A 62 9.69 -0.73 -4.49
N GLY A 63 8.65 0.08 -4.39
CA GLY A 63 8.74 1.45 -3.85
C GLY A 63 9.27 1.45 -2.42
N VAL A 64 8.71 0.58 -1.57
CA VAL A 64 9.13 0.40 -0.18
C VAL A 64 10.56 -0.17 -0.07
N MET A 65 10.99 -1.00 -1.01
CA MET A 65 12.34 -1.57 -1.05
C MET A 65 13.41 -0.57 -1.54
N MET A 66 13.11 0.23 -2.57
CA MET A 66 14.09 1.11 -3.21
C MET A 66 14.27 2.47 -2.54
N GLU A 67 13.23 3.01 -1.91
CA GLU A 67 13.26 4.38 -1.38
C GLU A 67 14.20 4.57 -0.19
N ASP A 68 14.52 3.47 0.47
CA ASP A 68 14.81 3.50 1.89
C ASP A 68 16.17 2.85 2.21
N GLY A 69 16.90 2.35 1.20
CA GLY A 69 18.27 1.82 1.37
C GLY A 69 18.36 0.62 2.31
N PHE A 70 17.23 -0.01 2.64
CA PHE A 70 17.16 -1.10 3.61
C PHE A 70 17.43 -2.46 2.95
N PRO A 71 18.44 -3.19 3.39
CA PRO A 71 18.57 -4.60 3.01
C PRO A 71 17.45 -5.38 3.73
N ILE A 72 16.41 -5.74 2.97
CA ILE A 72 15.47 -6.78 3.41
C ILE A 72 16.17 -8.12 3.19
N PRO A 73 16.26 -9.00 4.21
CA PRO A 73 16.78 -10.35 4.01
C PRO A 73 15.95 -11.10 2.96
N ALA A 74 16.62 -11.88 2.09
CA ALA A 74 15.97 -12.56 0.97
C ALA A 74 14.90 -13.58 1.41
N ASP A 75 15.03 -14.10 2.64
CA ASP A 75 14.17 -15.15 3.19
C ASP A 75 12.90 -14.60 3.86
N TRP A 76 12.69 -13.28 3.83
CA TRP A 76 11.55 -12.64 4.46
C TRP A 76 10.37 -12.53 3.51
N SER A 77 9.16 -12.70 4.04
CA SER A 77 7.93 -12.56 3.27
C SER A 77 7.31 -11.17 3.45
N VAL A 78 6.58 -10.72 2.43
CA VAL A 78 5.92 -9.42 2.42
C VAL A 78 4.43 -9.61 2.24
N GLY A 79 3.65 -9.01 3.15
CA GLY A 79 2.20 -9.01 3.09
C GLY A 79 1.64 -7.61 2.86
N LEU A 80 0.71 -7.49 1.92
CA LEU A 80 0.02 -6.23 1.64
C LEU A 80 -1.41 -6.30 2.16
N TYR A 81 -1.81 -5.40 3.05
CA TYR A 81 -3.11 -5.47 3.73
C TYR A 81 -3.97 -4.24 3.45
N SER A 82 -5.24 -4.44 3.15
CA SER A 82 -6.25 -3.37 3.14
C SER A 82 -7.33 -3.68 4.16
N ASN A 83 -7.61 -2.73 5.06
CA ASN A 83 -8.62 -2.89 6.11
C ASN A 83 -8.54 -4.24 6.86
N LYS A 84 -7.32 -4.62 7.28
CA LYS A 84 -6.99 -5.90 7.97
C LYS A 84 -7.15 -7.18 7.12
N ARG A 85 -7.44 -7.07 5.83
CA ARG A 85 -7.48 -8.21 4.89
C ARG A 85 -6.20 -8.25 4.08
N LEU A 86 -5.62 -9.44 3.95
CA LEU A 86 -4.52 -9.67 3.04
C LEU A 86 -5.03 -9.48 1.60
N ILE A 87 -4.27 -8.74 0.81
CA ILE A 87 -4.49 -8.56 -0.61
C ILE A 87 -3.70 -9.66 -1.30
N GLU A 88 -4.41 -10.62 -1.87
CA GLU A 88 -3.81 -11.68 -2.66
C GLU A 88 -3.40 -11.15 -4.03
N LEU A 89 -2.30 -11.68 -4.57
CA LEU A 89 -1.87 -11.40 -5.94
C LEU A 89 -2.96 -11.88 -6.90
N SER A 90 -3.29 -11.04 -7.88
CA SER A 90 -4.36 -11.32 -8.83
C SER A 90 -4.20 -10.47 -10.09
N GLU A 91 -4.56 -11.05 -11.23
CA GLU A 91 -4.66 -10.35 -12.51
C GLU A 91 -5.95 -9.52 -12.63
N ALA A 92 -6.80 -9.54 -11.61
CA ALA A 92 -7.94 -8.63 -11.53
C ALA A 92 -7.46 -7.17 -11.47
N ARG A 93 -8.25 -6.28 -12.07
CA ARG A 93 -7.96 -4.84 -12.04
C ARG A 93 -8.11 -4.31 -10.62
N ILE A 94 -7.25 -3.36 -10.27
CA ILE A 94 -7.22 -2.80 -8.93
C ILE A 94 -8.50 -2.05 -8.56
N ASP A 95 -9.20 -1.49 -9.56
CA ASP A 95 -10.50 -0.82 -9.38
C ASP A 95 -11.64 -1.74 -8.92
N THR A 96 -11.39 -3.06 -8.88
CA THR A 96 -12.34 -4.04 -8.30
C THR A 96 -12.32 -4.06 -6.78
N ILE A 97 -11.22 -3.66 -6.15
CA ILE A 97 -11.03 -3.67 -4.68
C ILE A 97 -10.80 -2.28 -4.08
N PHE A 98 -10.31 -1.32 -4.88
CA PHE A 98 -10.04 0.04 -4.44
C PHE A 98 -10.77 1.07 -5.31
N ASP A 99 -11.16 2.17 -4.68
CA ASP A 99 -11.83 3.29 -5.33
C ASP A 99 -11.08 4.63 -5.09
N GLY A 100 -9.92 4.60 -4.47
CA GLY A 100 -9.09 5.75 -4.13
C GLY A 100 -9.30 6.23 -2.69
N GLY A 101 -8.28 6.87 -2.14
CA GLY A 101 -8.23 7.37 -0.77
C GLY A 101 -8.09 6.28 0.30
N GLU A 102 -8.05 5.00 -0.06
CA GLU A 102 -7.87 3.92 0.91
C GLU A 102 -6.46 3.87 1.49
N ASN A 103 -6.34 3.16 2.62
CA ASN A 103 -5.07 2.86 3.26
C ASN A 103 -4.70 1.39 3.03
N VAL A 104 -3.47 1.17 2.61
CA VAL A 104 -2.85 -0.13 2.44
C VAL A 104 -1.66 -0.22 3.37
N ILE A 105 -1.45 -1.36 4.01
CA ILE A 105 -0.38 -1.59 4.98
C ILE A 105 0.56 -2.66 4.44
N VAL A 106 1.83 -2.34 4.29
CA VAL A 106 2.90 -3.27 3.94
C VAL A 106 3.51 -3.82 5.21
N LYS A 107 3.50 -5.13 5.38
CA LYS A 107 4.11 -5.83 6.52
C LYS A 107 5.21 -6.76 6.04
N PHE A 108 6.23 -6.90 6.88
CA PHE A 108 7.35 -7.81 6.65
C PHE A 108 7.30 -8.89 7.72
N TYR A 109 7.52 -10.12 7.32
CA TYR A 109 7.59 -11.27 8.21
C TYR A 109 8.91 -11.98 8.02
N ASP A 110 9.52 -12.38 9.13
CA ASP A 110 10.75 -13.18 9.09
C ASP A 110 10.46 -14.66 8.79
N GLU A 111 11.51 -15.48 8.85
CA GLU A 111 11.45 -16.93 8.65
C GLU A 111 10.54 -17.68 9.64
N ASN A 112 10.17 -17.05 10.76
CA ASN A 112 9.30 -17.62 11.79
C ASN A 112 7.86 -17.09 11.69
N ASP A 113 7.52 -16.39 10.60
CA ASP A 113 6.24 -15.69 10.39
C ASP A 113 5.98 -14.56 11.43
N ASP A 114 7.02 -14.05 12.09
CA ASP A 114 6.90 -12.95 13.04
C ASP A 114 6.95 -11.60 12.31
N GLU A 115 5.99 -10.71 12.60
CA GLU A 115 5.97 -9.36 12.02
C GLU A 115 7.17 -8.54 12.52
N ARG A 116 7.96 -8.06 11.56
CA ARG A 116 9.12 -7.19 11.79
C ARG A 116 8.81 -5.77 11.35
N VAL A 117 9.18 -4.82 12.20
CA VAL A 117 9.07 -3.39 11.92
C VAL A 117 10.46 -2.81 11.90
N TYR A 118 10.77 -2.05 10.86
CA TYR A 118 12.04 -1.34 10.79
C TYR A 118 12.00 -0.12 11.71
N ASP A 119 12.94 -0.05 12.66
CA ASP A 119 13.14 1.09 13.54
C ASP A 119 14.22 2.00 12.94
N PHE A 120 13.83 3.22 12.59
CA PHE A 120 14.71 4.24 12.02
C PHE A 120 15.66 4.87 13.05
N GLY A 121 15.33 4.79 14.34
CA GLY A 121 16.18 5.27 15.43
C GLY A 121 17.36 4.35 15.69
N THR A 122 17.15 3.04 15.56
CA THR A 122 18.19 2.01 15.75
C THR A 122 18.76 1.48 14.43
N SER A 123 18.14 1.82 13.30
CA SER A 123 18.45 1.29 11.96
C SER A 123 18.41 -0.23 11.89
N THR A 124 17.55 -0.87 12.70
CA THR A 124 17.42 -2.33 12.79
C THR A 124 15.98 -2.78 12.64
N TRP A 125 15.81 -4.05 12.25
CA TRP A 125 14.51 -4.69 12.28
C TRP A 125 14.19 -5.17 13.69
N GLU A 126 13.17 -4.58 14.30
CA GLU A 126 12.74 -4.92 15.65
C GLU A 126 11.44 -5.72 15.63
N TYR A 127 11.21 -6.49 16.71
CA TYR A 127 9.91 -7.07 16.98
C TYR A 127 8.90 -5.96 17.29
N HIS A 128 7.68 -6.13 16.80
CA HIS A 128 6.60 -5.29 17.28
C HIS A 128 6.27 -5.61 18.75
N VAL A 129 6.62 -4.70 19.68
CA VAL A 129 6.18 -4.75 21.07
C VAL A 129 4.98 -3.82 21.26
N PRO A 130 3.77 -4.34 21.50
CA PRO A 130 2.59 -3.50 21.73
C PRO A 130 2.84 -2.55 22.92
N GLY A 131 2.82 -1.24 22.67
CA GLY A 131 2.95 -0.19 23.70
C GLY A 131 4.26 0.60 23.71
N LYS A 132 5.24 0.29 22.86
CA LYS A 132 6.44 1.12 22.67
C LYS A 132 6.06 2.36 21.85
N ARG A 133 5.76 3.47 22.53
CA ARG A 133 5.62 4.79 21.89
C ARG A 133 7.02 5.33 21.60
N TYR A 134 7.34 5.49 20.32
CA TYR A 134 8.47 6.30 19.86
C TYR A 134 8.03 7.76 19.72
#